data_AF-A0ABD2VBD8-F1
#
_entry.id   AF-A0ABD2VBD8-F1
#
_cell.length_a   1.000
_cell.length_b   1.000
_cell.length_c   1.000
_cell.angle_alpha   90.00
_cell.angle_beta   90.00
_cell.angle_gamma   90.00
#
_symmetry.space_group_name_H-M   'P 1'
#
loop_
_entity.id
_entity.type
_entity.pdbx_description
1 polymer ?
#
loop_
_entity_poly.entity_id
_entity_poly.type
_entity_poly.pdbx_seq_one_letter_code
_entity_poly.pdbx_strand_id
1 'polypeptide(L)'
;MKKARRITDIPCLHEEILGVIFSRLPVKTLLRLKCSYKGYCDLISSPWFMTLHRKRFSSDPDNHCIFVQTGKINRLIRLQNPGNLIKLNEPCRTDYTVIGSINGLICLVTNIASRQWICLWNPSINQYKMFPVHNDNPEKTRKCDVSMGFGYEKGSDDYKVIRVLSYKTGWPLTILEIYSTNSDSWKEVKSHSRLIKLNTCFCNVIVEGLTYWVAKDLDGSTVLASFVWSIEKFFIIPLPEEVITKSQTFVATNYHGSFALLAYSSPSKFKACVDVWKIELDISAEECDWKKKDTFHTDFGFSMHWGLTGGDIVVENAPNMPFLFNVTTKQRWEMGINPILSLSNYTESLVSIKGFRRVRNQLKRKRKASNPVRAR
;
A
#
# COMPACT_ATOMS: atom_id res chain seq x y z
N MET A 1 -16.35 -42.90 47.90
CA MET A 1 -16.48 -41.61 47.18
C MET A 1 -15.12 -41.22 46.60
N LYS A 2 -14.87 -41.53 45.31
CA LYS A 2 -13.62 -41.13 44.62
C LYS A 2 -13.79 -39.72 44.06
N LYS A 3 -13.02 -38.76 44.57
CA LYS A 3 -12.93 -37.40 44.00
C LYS A 3 -12.33 -37.49 42.60
N ALA A 4 -13.12 -37.13 41.59
CA ALA A 4 -12.64 -36.90 40.25
C ALA A 4 -11.60 -35.75 40.28
N ARG A 5 -10.37 -36.04 39.87
CA ARG A 5 -9.37 -35.02 39.58
C ARG A 5 -9.89 -34.23 38.38
N ARG A 6 -10.28 -32.97 38.61
CA ARG A 6 -10.41 -31.99 37.52
C ARG A 6 -9.03 -31.86 36.89
N ILE A 7 -8.94 -32.21 35.61
CA ILE A 7 -7.80 -31.87 34.77
C ILE A 7 -7.93 -30.38 34.46
N THR A 8 -7.50 -29.55 35.42
CA THR A 8 -7.14 -28.16 35.14
C THR A 8 -5.67 -28.21 34.74
N ASP A 9 -5.43 -28.18 33.43
CA ASP A 9 -4.30 -27.50 32.79
C ASP A 9 -4.01 -28.10 31.42
N ILE A 10 -4.71 -27.57 30.41
CA ILE A 10 -4.14 -27.39 29.06
C ILE A 10 -4.48 -25.96 28.60
N PRO A 11 -3.88 -24.91 29.17
CA PRO A 11 -4.22 -23.52 28.80
C PRO A 11 -3.70 -23.15 27.40
N CYS A 12 -2.58 -23.72 26.95
CA CYS A 12 -1.91 -23.30 25.71
C CYS A 12 -2.50 -23.90 24.42
N LEU A 13 -2.93 -25.16 24.42
CA LEU A 13 -3.41 -25.84 23.20
C LEU A 13 -4.76 -25.26 22.72
N HIS A 14 -5.62 -24.86 23.65
CA HIS A 14 -6.93 -24.29 23.32
C HIS A 14 -6.80 -22.91 22.65
N GLU A 15 -5.89 -22.05 23.13
CA GLU A 15 -5.63 -20.74 22.52
C GLU A 15 -4.99 -20.86 21.14
N GLU A 16 -4.09 -21.82 20.94
CA GLU A 16 -3.48 -22.08 19.63
C GLU A 16 -4.51 -22.55 18.60
N ILE A 17 -5.38 -23.50 18.97
CA ILE A 17 -6.45 -23.98 18.10
C ILE A 17 -7.41 -22.85 17.76
N LEU A 18 -7.84 -22.07 18.77
CA LEU A 18 -8.67 -20.90 18.53
C LEU A 18 -7.97 -19.87 17.63
N GLY A 19 -6.68 -19.64 17.82
CA GLY A 19 -5.88 -18.76 16.97
C GLY A 19 -5.84 -19.25 15.51
N VAL A 20 -5.69 -20.55 15.30
CA VAL A 20 -5.76 -21.17 13.97
C VAL A 20 -7.15 -21.05 13.33
N ILE A 21 -8.23 -21.16 14.10
CA ILE A 21 -9.59 -21.00 13.58
C ILE A 21 -9.86 -19.52 13.29
N PHE A 22 -9.62 -18.64 14.26
CA PHE A 22 -9.87 -17.20 14.16
C PHE A 22 -9.01 -16.55 13.09
N SER A 23 -7.79 -17.03 12.85
CA SER A 23 -6.92 -16.47 11.79
C SER A 23 -7.47 -16.66 10.37
N ARG A 24 -8.53 -17.46 10.18
CA ARG A 24 -9.26 -17.62 8.90
C ARG A 24 -10.48 -16.71 8.79
N LEU A 25 -10.84 -15.99 9.85
CA LEU A 25 -12.04 -15.16 9.87
C LEU A 25 -11.75 -13.75 9.34
N PRO A 26 -12.70 -13.12 8.61
CA PRO A 26 -12.60 -11.72 8.22
C PRO A 26 -12.43 -10.80 9.43
N VAL A 27 -11.71 -9.68 9.25
CA VAL A 27 -11.42 -8.72 10.33
C VAL A 27 -12.69 -8.25 11.03
N LYS A 28 -13.77 -7.97 10.28
CA LYS A 28 -15.05 -7.55 10.85
C LYS A 28 -15.65 -8.57 11.82
N THR A 29 -15.48 -9.87 11.55
CA THR A 29 -15.94 -10.95 12.45
C THR A 29 -15.06 -10.99 13.69
N LEU A 30 -13.75 -10.88 13.54
CA LEU A 30 -12.81 -10.84 14.67
C LEU A 30 -13.08 -9.67 15.61
N LEU A 31 -13.36 -8.48 15.07
CA LEU A 31 -13.73 -7.32 15.89
C LEU A 31 -15.01 -7.54 16.70
N ARG A 32 -15.96 -8.34 16.20
CA ARG A 32 -17.16 -8.72 16.97
C ARG A 32 -16.81 -9.70 18.10
N LEU A 33 -15.93 -10.67 17.83
CA LEU A 33 -15.45 -11.63 18.82
C LEU A 33 -14.62 -10.97 19.94
N LYS A 34 -13.83 -9.94 19.62
CA LYS A 34 -13.14 -9.14 20.65
C LYS A 34 -14.10 -8.56 21.69
N CYS A 35 -15.34 -8.24 21.29
CA CYS A 35 -16.35 -7.65 22.17
C CYS A 35 -17.12 -8.70 22.99
N SER A 36 -17.04 -9.99 22.67
CA SER A 36 -17.89 -11.02 23.29
C SER A 36 -17.27 -11.68 24.52
N TYR A 37 -15.95 -11.86 24.53
CA TYR A 37 -15.23 -12.54 25.61
C TYR A 37 -13.81 -12.00 25.78
N LYS A 38 -13.37 -11.81 27.03
CA LYS A 38 -12.07 -11.22 27.35
C LYS A 38 -10.90 -12.04 26.78
N GLY A 39 -10.94 -13.37 26.90
CA GLY A 39 -9.89 -14.23 26.34
C GLY A 39 -9.79 -14.14 24.81
N TYR A 40 -10.90 -13.89 24.10
CA TYR A 40 -10.84 -13.63 22.65
C TYR A 40 -10.25 -12.26 22.36
N CYS A 41 -10.56 -11.25 23.18
CA CYS A 41 -9.93 -9.94 23.06
C CYS A 41 -8.42 -10.03 23.24
N ASP A 42 -7.96 -10.75 24.26
CA ASP A 42 -6.54 -10.92 24.59
C ASP A 42 -5.83 -11.70 23.47
N LEU A 43 -6.40 -12.83 23.03
CA LEU A 43 -5.89 -13.62 21.90
C LEU A 43 -5.78 -12.79 20.61
N ILE A 44 -6.86 -12.13 20.19
CA ILE A 44 -6.92 -11.39 18.92
C ILE A 44 -6.03 -10.12 18.96
N SER A 45 -5.79 -9.56 20.15
CA SER A 45 -4.89 -8.41 20.31
C SER A 45 -3.41 -8.81 20.42
N SER A 46 -3.10 -10.10 20.55
CA SER A 46 -1.72 -10.56 20.68
C SER A 46 -0.91 -10.34 19.39
N PRO A 47 0.37 -9.95 19.49
CA PRO A 47 1.25 -9.81 18.31
C PRO A 47 1.39 -11.12 17.52
N TRP A 48 1.38 -12.26 18.21
CA TRP A 48 1.40 -13.59 17.59
C TRP A 48 0.19 -13.79 16.68
N PHE A 49 -1.02 -13.55 17.18
CA PHE A 49 -2.24 -13.71 16.40
C PHE A 49 -2.29 -12.73 15.23
N MET A 50 -1.93 -11.46 15.44
CA MET A 50 -1.90 -10.47 14.36
C MET A 50 -0.94 -10.88 13.24
N THR A 51 0.23 -11.43 13.58
CA THR A 51 1.20 -11.94 12.61
C THR A 51 0.65 -13.17 11.88
N LEU A 52 0.04 -14.10 12.61
CA LEU A 52 -0.58 -15.32 12.05
C LEU A 52 -1.72 -14.98 11.08
N HIS A 53 -2.64 -14.11 11.51
CA HIS A 53 -3.77 -13.63 10.71
C HIS A 53 -3.28 -12.93 9.45
N ARG A 54 -2.35 -11.98 9.56
CA ARG A 54 -1.78 -11.26 8.42
C ARG A 54 -1.10 -12.20 7.42
N LYS A 55 -0.24 -13.12 7.88
CA LYS A 55 0.44 -14.07 6.99
C LYS A 55 -0.58 -14.90 6.20
N ARG A 56 -1.59 -15.46 6.88
CA ARG A 56 -2.63 -16.25 6.22
C ARG A 56 -3.46 -15.43 5.24
N PHE A 57 -3.91 -14.24 5.65
CA PHE A 57 -4.70 -13.35 4.79
C PHE A 57 -3.92 -12.85 3.57
N SER A 58 -2.60 -12.64 3.69
CA SER A 58 -1.75 -12.27 2.56
C SER A 58 -1.44 -13.44 1.63
N SER A 59 -1.40 -14.67 2.13
CA SER A 59 -1.16 -15.86 1.30
C SER A 59 -2.39 -16.35 0.54
N ASP A 60 -3.59 -16.03 1.03
CA ASP A 60 -4.84 -16.46 0.43
C ASP A 60 -5.32 -15.41 -0.61
N PRO A 61 -5.33 -15.74 -1.91
CA PRO A 61 -5.77 -14.84 -2.98
C PRO A 61 -7.20 -14.32 -2.77
N ASP A 62 -8.04 -15.08 -2.08
CA ASP A 62 -9.47 -14.79 -1.88
C ASP A 62 -9.68 -13.57 -0.97
N ASN A 63 -8.67 -13.26 -0.17
CA ASN A 63 -8.66 -12.14 0.77
C ASN A 63 -8.02 -10.87 0.18
N HIS A 64 -7.49 -10.93 -1.05
CA HIS A 64 -6.90 -9.76 -1.70
C HIS A 64 -8.00 -8.82 -2.22
N CYS A 65 -7.85 -7.56 -1.84
CA CYS A 65 -8.69 -6.47 -2.33
C CYS A 65 -7.84 -5.46 -3.09
N ILE A 66 -8.49 -4.71 -3.95
CA ILE A 66 -7.94 -3.51 -4.56
C ILE A 66 -8.57 -2.31 -3.86
N PHE A 67 -7.73 -1.41 -3.37
CA PHE A 67 -8.16 -0.06 -3.04
C PHE A 67 -8.14 0.80 -4.30
N VAL A 68 -9.31 1.32 -4.66
CA VAL A 68 -9.49 2.19 -5.83
C VAL A 68 -9.93 3.55 -5.36
N GLN A 69 -9.14 4.56 -5.72
CA GLN A 69 -9.52 5.96 -5.59
C GLN A 69 -10.20 6.42 -6.87
N THR A 70 -11.35 7.07 -6.70
CA THR A 70 -12.13 7.69 -7.79
C THR A 70 -12.34 9.16 -7.46
N GLY A 71 -12.73 9.97 -8.44
CA GLY A 71 -13.03 11.39 -8.21
C GLY A 71 -14.23 11.67 -7.29
N LYS A 72 -14.96 10.65 -6.82
CA LYS A 72 -16.13 10.83 -5.94
C LYS A 72 -15.95 10.19 -4.57
N ILE A 73 -15.58 8.91 -4.52
CA ILE A 73 -15.53 8.12 -3.28
C ILE A 73 -14.55 6.95 -3.45
N ASN A 74 -13.79 6.61 -2.41
CA ASN A 74 -12.92 5.45 -2.36
C ASN A 74 -13.72 4.13 -2.26
N ARG A 75 -13.20 3.06 -2.86
CA ARG A 75 -13.80 1.72 -2.85
C ARG A 75 -12.75 0.65 -2.55
N LEU A 76 -13.18 -0.41 -1.88
CA LEU A 76 -12.50 -1.71 -1.95
C LEU A 76 -13.23 -2.61 -2.92
N ILE A 77 -12.47 -3.32 -3.74
CA ILE A 77 -12.97 -4.32 -4.68
C ILE A 77 -12.33 -5.65 -4.32
N ARG A 78 -13.13 -6.70 -4.15
CA ARG A 78 -12.60 -8.05 -3.94
C ARG A 78 -12.25 -8.68 -5.28
N LEU A 79 -11.07 -9.26 -5.41
CA LEU A 79 -10.61 -9.81 -6.69
C LEU A 79 -11.48 -10.94 -7.23
N GLN A 80 -11.91 -11.87 -6.37
CA GLN A 80 -12.77 -12.99 -6.78
C GLN A 80 -14.18 -12.56 -7.22
N ASN A 81 -14.65 -11.43 -6.74
CA ASN A 81 -15.96 -10.89 -7.09
C ASN A 81 -15.80 -9.40 -7.36
N PRO A 82 -15.25 -9.03 -8.53
CA PRO A 82 -14.94 -7.64 -8.86
C PRO A 82 -16.20 -6.76 -8.91
N GLY A 83 -17.40 -7.35 -9.02
CA GLY A 83 -18.67 -6.64 -8.88
C GLY A 83 -19.03 -6.27 -7.43
N ASN A 84 -18.37 -6.85 -6.43
CA ASN A 84 -18.60 -6.56 -5.02
C ASN A 84 -17.85 -5.29 -4.58
N LEU A 85 -18.48 -4.15 -4.83
CA LEU A 85 -17.96 -2.83 -4.47
C LEU A 85 -18.26 -2.52 -3.00
N ILE A 86 -17.21 -2.56 -2.16
CA ILE A 86 -17.34 -2.21 -0.74
C ILE A 86 -17.07 -0.72 -0.58
N LYS A 87 -18.12 0.01 -0.16
CA LYS A 87 -17.99 1.42 0.22
C LYS A 87 -17.27 1.54 1.57
N LEU A 88 -16.29 2.43 1.61
CA LEU A 88 -15.52 2.70 2.81
C LEU A 88 -16.05 3.89 3.59
N ASN A 89 -15.81 3.87 4.90
CA ASN A 89 -15.99 5.04 5.76
C ASN A 89 -14.68 5.85 5.75
N GLU A 90 -14.64 6.87 4.92
CA GLU A 90 -13.42 7.68 4.75
C GLU A 90 -13.11 8.52 6.00
N PRO A 91 -11.82 8.68 6.35
CA PRO A 91 -11.41 9.41 7.53
C PRO A 91 -11.79 10.90 7.46
N CYS A 92 -11.81 11.48 6.25
CA CYS A 92 -12.00 12.91 6.03
C CYS A 92 -12.67 13.20 4.67
N ARG A 93 -13.10 14.46 4.45
CA ARG A 93 -13.80 14.92 3.23
C ARG A 93 -12.92 15.65 2.21
N THR A 94 -11.72 16.04 2.60
CA THR A 94 -10.82 16.78 1.71
C THR A 94 -10.31 15.86 0.62
N ASP A 95 -9.81 16.42 -0.47
CA ASP A 95 -9.14 15.60 -1.49
C ASP A 95 -7.84 15.04 -0.92
N TYR A 96 -7.67 13.73 -1.11
CA TYR A 96 -6.47 12.99 -0.74
C TYR A 96 -5.84 12.39 -1.98
N THR A 97 -4.57 12.02 -1.89
CA THR A 97 -3.92 11.14 -2.85
C THR A 97 -3.29 9.98 -2.10
N VAL A 98 -3.39 8.77 -2.65
CA VAL A 98 -2.76 7.58 -2.10
C VAL A 98 -1.25 7.64 -2.33
N ILE A 99 -0.47 7.55 -1.25
CA ILE A 99 0.97 7.31 -1.31
C ILE A 99 1.23 5.81 -1.50
N GLY A 100 0.48 4.97 -0.77
CA GLY A 100 0.54 3.53 -0.93
C GLY A 100 -0.19 2.78 0.18
N SER A 101 -0.14 1.45 0.12
CA SER A 101 -0.79 0.55 1.06
C SER A 101 0.15 -0.55 1.50
N ILE A 102 0.17 -0.84 2.80
CA ILE A 102 0.94 -1.94 3.36
C ILE A 102 0.29 -2.45 4.64
N ASN A 103 0.21 -3.77 4.80
CA ASN A 103 -0.28 -4.43 6.02
C ASN A 103 -1.69 -3.98 6.43
N GLY A 104 -2.54 -3.67 5.45
CA GLY A 104 -3.89 -3.13 5.67
C GLY A 104 -3.95 -1.68 6.16
N LEU A 105 -2.82 -0.98 6.22
CA LEU A 105 -2.77 0.47 6.35
C LEU A 105 -2.67 1.11 4.96
N ILE A 106 -3.43 2.16 4.75
CA ILE A 106 -3.35 3.04 3.59
C ILE A 106 -2.77 4.37 4.03
N CYS A 107 -1.71 4.81 3.37
CA CYS A 107 -1.11 6.11 3.59
C CYS A 107 -1.63 7.10 2.55
N LEU A 108 -2.26 8.17 3.03
CA LEU A 108 -2.86 9.22 2.22
C LEU A 108 -2.17 10.55 2.53
N VAL A 109 -2.09 11.43 1.54
CA VAL A 109 -1.71 12.85 1.73
C VAL A 109 -2.84 13.75 1.30
N THR A 110 -3.14 14.81 2.06
CA THR A 110 -4.12 15.83 1.65
C THR A 110 -3.57 16.69 0.51
N ASN A 111 -4.39 16.94 -0.51
CA ASN A 111 -4.04 17.84 -1.61
C ASN A 111 -4.40 19.31 -1.29
N ILE A 112 -3.92 19.84 -0.16
CA ILE A 112 -4.20 21.22 0.27
C ILE A 112 -2.94 22.06 0.08
N ALA A 113 -3.05 23.12 -0.75
CA ALA A 113 -1.95 23.96 -1.24
C ALA A 113 -1.11 24.66 -0.15
N SER A 114 -1.62 24.80 1.08
CA SER A 114 -0.94 25.57 2.14
C SER A 114 -0.41 24.73 3.31
N ARG A 115 -0.98 23.54 3.59
CA ARG A 115 -0.55 22.62 4.66
C ARG A 115 -0.96 21.19 4.33
N GLN A 116 0.00 20.37 3.93
CA GLN A 116 -0.24 18.96 3.69
C GLN A 116 -0.29 18.18 5.02
N TRP A 117 -1.20 17.24 5.12
CA TRP A 117 -1.30 16.28 6.23
C TRP A 117 -1.18 14.88 5.67
N ILE A 118 -0.50 14.03 6.42
CA ILE A 118 -0.52 12.59 6.19
C ILE A 118 -1.66 11.99 7.01
N CYS A 119 -2.37 11.04 6.42
CA CYS A 119 -3.37 10.23 7.07
C CYS A 119 -3.02 8.75 6.87
N LEU A 120 -2.68 8.07 7.98
CA LEU A 120 -2.57 6.62 8.03
C LEU A 120 -3.92 6.04 8.42
N TRP A 121 -4.50 5.21 7.57
CA TRP A 121 -5.86 4.73 7.71
C TRP A 121 -5.94 3.22 7.61
N ASN A 122 -6.60 2.58 8.57
CA ASN A 122 -7.04 1.19 8.48
C ASN A 122 -8.57 1.15 8.27
N PRO A 123 -9.03 0.91 7.03
CA PRO A 123 -10.44 0.75 6.73
C PRO A 123 -11.11 -0.42 7.47
N SER A 124 -10.41 -1.55 7.64
CA SER A 124 -10.97 -2.79 8.20
C SER A 124 -11.32 -2.68 9.69
N ILE A 125 -10.60 -1.85 10.45
CA ILE A 125 -10.93 -1.53 11.85
C ILE A 125 -11.55 -0.15 12.03
N ASN A 126 -11.77 0.59 10.93
CA ASN A 126 -12.39 1.91 10.92
C ASN A 126 -11.65 2.91 11.84
N GLN A 127 -10.31 2.92 11.77
CA GLN A 127 -9.44 3.80 12.55
C GLN A 127 -8.41 4.50 11.66
N TYR A 128 -7.99 5.69 12.07
CA TYR A 128 -7.02 6.49 11.34
C TYR A 128 -6.20 7.37 12.28
N LYS A 129 -5.02 7.81 11.83
CA LYS A 129 -4.20 8.85 12.48
C LYS A 129 -3.79 9.86 11.44
N MET A 130 -3.84 11.14 11.83
CA MET A 130 -3.40 12.25 10.99
C MET A 130 -2.31 13.04 11.69
N PHE A 131 -1.35 13.51 10.91
CA PHE A 131 -0.28 14.39 11.37
C PHE A 131 0.13 15.32 10.24
N PRO A 132 0.58 16.54 10.55
CA PRO A 132 1.04 17.47 9.53
C PRO A 132 2.32 16.95 8.87
N VAL A 133 2.46 17.20 7.57
CA VAL A 133 3.75 17.14 6.90
C VAL A 133 4.60 18.30 7.46
N HIS A 134 5.90 18.08 7.61
CA HIS A 134 6.82 19.10 8.09
C HIS A 134 6.67 20.37 7.22
N ASN A 135 6.19 21.47 7.82
CA ASN A 135 5.67 22.63 7.08
C ASN A 135 6.77 23.56 6.56
N ASP A 136 7.94 23.54 7.18
CA ASP A 136 9.05 24.36 6.76
C ASP A 136 9.89 23.55 5.79
N ASN A 137 9.61 23.72 4.49
CA ASN A 137 10.65 23.51 3.50
C ASN A 137 11.84 24.36 4.00
N PRO A 138 12.98 23.74 4.36
CA PRO A 138 14.11 24.48 4.94
C PRO A 138 14.60 25.58 4.00
N GLU A 139 14.28 25.47 2.70
CA GLU A 139 14.77 26.33 1.62
C GLU A 139 13.61 26.89 0.77
N LYS A 140 12.76 27.72 1.39
CA LYS A 140 11.52 28.25 0.77
C LYS A 140 11.72 29.02 -0.55
N THR A 141 12.91 29.54 -0.79
CA THR A 141 13.26 30.32 -1.99
C THR A 141 13.72 29.44 -3.15
N ARG A 142 14.07 28.17 -2.90
CA ARG A 142 14.60 27.26 -3.92
C ARG A 142 13.47 26.43 -4.53
N LYS A 143 13.47 26.32 -5.87
CA LYS A 143 12.58 25.40 -6.59
C LYS A 143 12.92 23.97 -6.17
N CYS A 144 11.92 23.25 -5.69
CA CYS A 144 12.05 21.90 -5.16
C CYS A 144 10.95 21.01 -5.72
N ASP A 145 11.33 19.84 -6.23
CA ASP A 145 10.42 18.76 -6.53
C ASP A 145 10.26 17.89 -5.26
N VAL A 146 9.05 17.39 -5.01
CA VAL A 146 8.74 16.61 -3.80
C VAL A 146 8.26 15.23 -4.19
N SER A 147 8.88 14.19 -3.64
CA SER A 147 8.40 12.82 -3.73
C SER A 147 8.10 12.25 -2.35
N MET A 148 7.09 11.42 -2.21
CA MET A 148 6.75 10.75 -0.95
C MET A 148 6.71 9.23 -1.10
N GLY A 149 7.04 8.52 -0.02
CA GLY A 149 6.97 7.07 0.06
C GLY A 149 6.43 6.60 1.40
N PHE A 150 5.82 5.42 1.41
CA PHE A 150 5.33 4.76 2.60
C PHE A 150 5.95 3.37 2.73
N GLY A 151 6.32 2.98 3.94
CA GLY A 151 6.91 1.67 4.18
C GLY A 151 6.82 1.22 5.62
N TYR A 152 7.40 0.05 5.88
CA TYR A 152 7.30 -0.64 7.14
C TYR A 152 8.63 -1.32 7.48
N GLU A 153 9.18 -0.98 8.64
CA GLU A 153 10.40 -1.56 9.17
C GLU A 153 10.06 -2.69 10.14
N LYS A 154 10.22 -3.93 9.66
CA LYS A 154 9.88 -5.13 10.44
C LYS A 154 10.65 -5.24 11.76
N GLY A 155 11.92 -4.81 11.79
CA GLY A 155 12.78 -4.95 12.98
C GLY A 155 12.31 -4.14 14.18
N SER A 156 11.73 -2.97 13.94
CA SER A 156 11.22 -2.05 14.97
C SER A 156 9.70 -1.99 15.05
N ASP A 157 9.00 -2.78 14.21
CA ASP A 157 7.55 -2.73 13.99
C ASP A 157 7.04 -1.30 13.72
N ASP A 158 7.81 -0.54 12.93
CA ASP A 158 7.54 0.88 12.69
C ASP A 158 7.04 1.13 11.27
N TYR A 159 5.93 1.85 11.18
CA TYR A 159 5.46 2.40 9.91
C TYR A 159 6.12 3.76 9.71
N LYS A 160 6.72 3.94 8.53
CA LYS A 160 7.49 5.14 8.21
C LYS A 160 6.98 5.78 6.93
N VAL A 161 7.03 7.11 6.90
CA VAL A 161 6.72 7.91 5.71
C VAL A 161 7.97 8.71 5.40
N ILE A 162 8.44 8.62 4.16
CA ILE A 162 9.55 9.43 3.68
C ILE A 162 9.03 10.54 2.77
N ARG A 163 9.61 11.72 2.93
CA ARG A 163 9.48 12.84 2.00
C ARG A 163 10.88 13.18 1.48
N VAL A 164 11.01 13.20 0.17
CA VAL A 164 12.23 13.50 -0.56
C VAL A 164 12.06 14.87 -1.19
N LEU A 165 12.90 15.81 -0.79
CA LEU A 165 12.97 17.17 -1.32
C LEU A 165 14.16 17.25 -2.26
N SER A 166 13.91 17.40 -3.57
CA SER A 166 14.95 17.49 -4.60
C SER A 166 15.02 18.91 -5.17
N TYR A 167 16.10 19.63 -4.87
CA TYR A 167 16.29 21.01 -5.29
C TYR A 167 17.02 21.10 -6.63
N LYS A 168 16.71 22.15 -7.40
CA LYS A 168 17.32 22.37 -8.72
C LYS A 168 18.68 23.05 -8.69
N THR A 169 18.96 23.81 -7.63
CA THR A 169 20.20 24.60 -7.45
C THR A 169 20.56 24.65 -5.97
N GLY A 170 21.81 24.97 -5.62
CA GLY A 170 22.29 25.12 -4.23
C GLY A 170 22.67 23.80 -3.55
N TRP A 171 23.15 23.86 -2.30
CA TRP A 171 23.50 22.70 -1.48
C TRP A 171 22.78 22.75 -0.12
N PRO A 172 22.23 21.63 0.40
CA PRO A 172 22.20 20.29 -0.22
C PRO A 172 21.18 20.21 -1.38
N LEU A 173 21.46 19.37 -2.37
CA LEU A 173 20.56 19.14 -3.52
C LEU A 173 19.41 18.19 -3.22
N THR A 174 19.54 17.37 -2.17
CA THR A 174 18.49 16.45 -1.72
C THR A 174 18.41 16.45 -0.19
N ILE A 175 17.20 16.58 0.33
CA ILE A 175 16.91 16.42 1.76
C ILE A 175 15.90 15.29 1.92
N LEU A 176 16.15 14.41 2.88
CA LEU A 176 15.26 13.30 3.24
C LEU A 176 14.65 13.59 4.60
N GLU A 177 13.32 13.63 4.67
CA GLU A 177 12.59 13.72 5.92
C GLU A 177 11.84 12.40 6.14
N ILE A 178 12.03 11.78 7.30
CA ILE A 178 11.38 10.52 7.66
C ILE A 178 10.52 10.74 8.90
N TYR A 179 9.24 10.43 8.78
CA TYR A 179 8.34 10.29 9.91
C TYR A 179 8.34 8.85 10.40
N SER A 180 8.44 8.67 11.71
CA SER A 180 8.28 7.39 12.41
C SER A 180 6.99 7.39 13.22
N THR A 181 6.19 6.33 13.08
CA THR A 181 4.99 6.17 13.92
C THR A 181 5.32 5.85 15.37
N ASN A 182 6.47 5.23 15.63
CA ASN A 182 6.95 4.91 16.96
C ASN A 182 7.40 6.15 17.73
N SER A 183 8.19 7.03 17.11
CA SER A 183 8.61 8.30 17.74
C SER A 183 7.56 9.40 17.64
N ASP A 184 6.56 9.23 16.77
CA ASP A 184 5.53 10.22 16.46
C ASP A 184 6.12 11.57 15.98
N SER A 185 7.25 11.51 15.27
CA SER A 185 8.02 12.69 14.89
C SER A 185 8.66 12.54 13.52
N TRP A 186 8.87 13.67 12.86
CA TRP A 186 9.75 13.76 11.69
C TRP A 186 11.20 13.90 12.13
N LYS A 187 12.12 13.35 11.34
CA LYS A 187 13.55 13.62 11.43
C LYS A 187 14.12 13.84 10.04
N GLU A 188 15.12 14.71 9.95
CA GLU A 188 15.92 14.85 8.74
C GLU A 188 17.02 13.80 8.74
N VAL A 189 17.18 13.09 7.63
CA VAL A 189 18.30 12.17 7.39
C VAL A 189 19.27 12.87 6.46
N LYS A 190 20.48 13.12 6.97
CA LYS A 190 21.59 13.64 6.17
C LYS A 190 21.98 12.61 5.12
N SER A 191 21.44 12.76 3.92
CA SER A 191 21.82 11.90 2.82
C SER A 191 23.19 12.31 2.29
N HIS A 192 24.12 11.37 2.34
CA HIS A 192 25.39 11.45 1.62
C HIS A 192 25.31 10.73 0.27
N SER A 193 24.11 10.28 -0.13
CA SER A 193 23.92 9.40 -1.28
C SER A 193 23.99 10.16 -2.61
N ARG A 194 24.31 9.41 -3.67
CA ARG A 194 24.20 9.85 -5.06
C ARG A 194 22.81 10.47 -5.30
N LEU A 195 22.82 11.62 -5.97
CA LEU A 195 21.64 12.42 -6.26
C LEU A 195 20.82 11.74 -7.36
N ILE A 196 19.88 10.89 -6.96
CA ILE A 196 18.90 10.36 -7.91
C ILE A 196 17.78 11.37 -8.13
N LYS A 197 17.38 11.53 -9.39
CA LYS A 197 16.21 12.31 -9.74
C LYS A 197 14.99 11.40 -9.73
N LEU A 198 14.14 11.58 -8.72
CA LEU A 198 12.84 10.93 -8.65
C LEU A 198 11.89 11.61 -9.64
N ASN A 199 11.28 10.84 -10.53
CA ASN A 199 10.43 11.38 -11.60
C ASN A 199 8.96 11.52 -11.21
N THR A 200 8.60 11.09 -9.99
CA THR A 200 7.21 10.96 -9.55
C THR A 200 7.00 11.60 -8.18
N CYS A 201 5.80 12.13 -7.96
CA CYS A 201 5.40 12.70 -6.66
C CYS A 201 5.28 11.64 -5.56
N PHE A 202 5.14 10.36 -5.94
CA PHE A 202 4.93 9.24 -5.02
C PHE A 202 5.75 8.02 -5.47
N CYS A 203 6.05 7.12 -4.53
CA CYS A 203 6.64 5.82 -4.85
C CYS A 203 5.77 5.04 -5.83
N ASN A 204 6.41 4.26 -6.70
CA ASN A 204 5.71 3.47 -7.70
C ASN A 204 5.08 2.21 -7.10
N VAL A 205 5.78 1.56 -6.16
CA VAL A 205 5.28 0.33 -5.54
C VAL A 205 5.90 0.11 -4.17
N ILE A 206 5.13 -0.57 -3.31
CA ILE A 206 5.57 -1.03 -1.99
C ILE A 206 5.51 -2.56 -1.99
N VAL A 207 6.61 -3.18 -1.57
CA VAL A 207 6.75 -4.64 -1.52
C VAL A 207 7.45 -5.02 -0.22
N GLU A 208 6.79 -5.86 0.59
CA GLU A 208 7.32 -6.37 1.87
C GLU A 208 7.81 -5.31 2.88
N GLY A 209 7.41 -4.04 2.75
CA GLY A 209 7.92 -2.96 3.61
C GLY A 209 8.86 -2.01 2.91
N LEU A 210 9.50 -2.46 1.82
CA LEU A 210 10.38 -1.66 1.00
C LEU A 210 9.58 -0.84 0.00
N THR A 211 10.10 0.34 -0.30
CA THR A 211 9.46 1.34 -1.15
C THR A 211 10.34 1.59 -2.34
N TYR A 212 9.74 1.57 -3.53
CA TYR A 212 10.48 1.61 -4.79
C TYR A 212 10.03 2.77 -5.68
N TRP A 213 11.00 3.40 -6.34
CA TRP A 213 10.81 4.46 -7.31
C TRP A 213 11.53 4.13 -8.61
N VAL A 214 10.88 4.39 -9.73
CA VAL A 214 11.55 4.51 -11.01
C VAL A 214 12.20 5.90 -11.05
N ALA A 215 13.53 5.92 -11.14
CA ALA A 215 14.34 7.13 -11.02
C ALA A 215 15.29 7.27 -12.23
N LYS A 216 15.95 8.44 -12.30
CA LYS A 216 17.08 8.67 -13.19
C LYS A 216 18.36 8.76 -12.38
N ASP A 217 19.37 8.01 -12.81
CA ASP A 217 20.73 8.17 -12.31
C ASP A 217 21.40 9.40 -12.97
N LEU A 218 22.60 9.74 -12.51
CA LEU A 218 23.36 10.93 -12.93
C LEU A 218 23.71 10.93 -14.42
N ASP A 219 23.90 9.75 -15.00
CA ASP A 219 24.15 9.56 -16.44
C ASP A 219 22.86 9.65 -17.29
N GLY A 220 21.69 9.81 -16.66
CA GLY A 220 20.38 9.84 -17.30
C GLY A 220 19.80 8.45 -17.59
N SER A 221 20.48 7.37 -17.20
CA SER A 221 19.95 6.01 -17.27
C SER A 221 18.73 5.87 -16.34
N THR A 222 17.80 5.00 -16.74
CA THR A 222 16.65 4.68 -15.89
C THR A 222 17.03 3.58 -14.92
N VAL A 223 16.86 3.84 -13.63
CA VAL A 223 17.18 2.91 -12.56
C VAL A 223 15.98 2.73 -11.64
N LEU A 224 16.02 1.68 -10.84
CA LEU A 224 15.10 1.49 -9.74
C LEU A 224 15.80 1.91 -8.44
N ALA A 225 15.19 2.82 -7.68
CA ALA A 225 15.67 3.21 -6.36
C ALA A 225 14.76 2.58 -5.31
N SER A 226 15.33 1.78 -4.42
CA SER A 226 14.64 1.21 -3.26
C SER A 226 15.09 1.93 -1.99
N PHE A 227 14.19 2.33 -1.12
CA PHE A 227 14.56 2.90 0.18
C PHE A 227 14.56 1.82 1.26
N VAL A 228 15.73 1.60 1.86
CA VAL A 228 15.92 0.61 2.94
C VAL A 228 15.81 1.31 4.28
N TRP A 229 14.69 1.07 4.98
CA TRP A 229 14.32 1.79 6.20
C TRP A 229 15.28 1.58 7.38
N SER A 230 15.88 0.38 7.51
CA SER A 230 16.74 0.02 8.64
C SER A 230 18.06 0.77 8.68
N ILE A 231 18.60 1.10 7.50
CA ILE A 231 19.86 1.83 7.34
C ILE A 231 19.65 3.25 6.78
N GLU A 232 18.40 3.61 6.49
CA GLU A 232 17.96 4.93 6.01
C GLU A 232 18.69 5.41 4.75
N LYS A 233 18.88 4.49 3.79
CA LYS A 233 19.58 4.76 2.53
C LYS A 233 18.78 4.28 1.33
N PHE A 234 19.02 4.95 0.20
CA PHE A 234 18.61 4.45 -1.09
C PHE A 234 19.59 3.39 -1.59
N PHE A 235 19.03 2.30 -2.08
CA PHE A 235 19.70 1.26 -2.81
C PHE A 235 19.33 1.39 -4.29
N ILE A 236 20.35 1.50 -5.15
CA ILE A 236 20.15 1.70 -6.60
C ILE A 236 20.29 0.37 -7.29
N ILE A 237 19.27 0.03 -8.06
CA ILE A 237 19.11 -1.25 -8.72
C ILE A 237 19.07 -0.99 -10.22
N PRO A 238 20.06 -1.47 -10.99
CA PRO A 238 20.03 -1.38 -12.44
C PRO A 238 18.87 -2.23 -12.98
N LEU A 239 18.24 -1.76 -14.06
CA LEU A 239 17.21 -2.54 -14.76
C LEU A 239 17.87 -3.63 -15.63
N PRO A 240 17.17 -4.75 -15.92
CA PRO A 240 17.68 -5.75 -16.85
C PRO A 240 17.96 -5.13 -18.23
N GLU A 241 19.09 -5.46 -18.85
CA GLU A 241 19.46 -4.95 -20.18
C GLU A 241 18.39 -5.24 -21.23
N GLU A 242 17.76 -6.41 -21.17
CA GLU A 242 16.66 -6.78 -22.05
C GLU A 242 15.42 -5.88 -21.89
N VAL A 243 15.11 -5.44 -20.67
CA VAL A 243 14.01 -4.50 -20.42
C VAL A 243 14.34 -3.15 -21.04
N ILE A 244 15.58 -2.68 -20.88
CA ILE A 244 16.02 -1.40 -21.43
C ILE A 244 16.05 -1.42 -22.97
N THR A 245 16.51 -2.51 -23.57
CA THR A 245 16.78 -2.61 -25.02
C THR A 245 15.55 -3.04 -25.83
N LYS A 246 14.77 -4.00 -25.32
CA LYS A 246 13.68 -4.64 -26.09
C LYS A 246 12.30 -4.08 -25.74
N SER A 247 12.15 -3.44 -24.59
CA SER A 247 10.84 -2.96 -24.13
C SER A 247 10.64 -1.49 -24.44
N GLN A 248 9.44 -1.13 -24.86
CA GLN A 248 9.08 0.25 -25.19
C GLN A 248 8.63 1.02 -23.94
N THR A 249 7.95 0.33 -23.03
CA THR A 249 7.54 0.88 -21.74
C THR A 249 7.57 -0.22 -20.68
N PHE A 250 7.67 0.16 -19.41
CA PHE A 250 7.53 -0.78 -18.30
C PHE A 250 6.82 -0.16 -17.11
N VAL A 251 6.29 -1.00 -16.22
CA VAL A 251 5.62 -0.58 -14.98
C VAL A 251 6.10 -1.44 -13.81
N ALA A 252 6.44 -0.79 -12.71
CA ALA A 252 6.74 -1.46 -11.44
C ALA A 252 5.45 -1.88 -10.72
N THR A 253 5.42 -3.11 -10.20
CA THR A 253 4.24 -3.66 -9.54
C THR A 253 4.59 -4.69 -8.47
N ASN A 254 3.59 -5.05 -7.66
CA ASN A 254 3.72 -6.05 -6.62
C ASN A 254 3.07 -7.34 -7.13
N TYR A 255 3.90 -8.33 -7.41
CA TYR A 255 3.49 -9.64 -7.88
C TYR A 255 3.64 -10.66 -6.76
N HIS A 256 2.51 -11.04 -6.14
CA HIS A 256 2.44 -12.01 -5.04
C HIS A 256 3.43 -11.73 -3.90
N GLY A 257 3.57 -10.47 -3.49
CA GLY A 257 4.48 -10.08 -2.42
C GLY A 257 5.93 -9.93 -2.87
N SER A 258 6.23 -10.05 -4.16
CA SER A 258 7.55 -9.77 -4.73
C SER A 258 7.50 -8.57 -5.66
N PHE A 259 8.61 -7.85 -5.78
CA PHE A 259 8.71 -6.75 -6.72
C PHE A 259 8.81 -7.33 -8.13
N ALA A 260 8.02 -6.79 -9.05
CA ALA A 260 8.09 -7.14 -10.44
C ALA A 260 8.04 -5.92 -11.37
N LEU A 261 8.64 -6.07 -12.54
CA LEU A 261 8.45 -5.18 -13.69
C LEU A 261 7.58 -5.89 -14.72
N LEU A 262 6.64 -5.16 -15.28
CA LEU A 262 5.93 -5.54 -16.49
C LEU A 262 6.50 -4.75 -17.65
N ALA A 263 7.18 -5.45 -18.54
CA ALA A 263 7.85 -4.85 -19.68
C ALA A 263 7.03 -5.11 -20.96
N TYR A 264 6.68 -4.05 -21.68
CA TYR A 264 5.80 -4.10 -22.84
C TYR A 264 6.59 -3.95 -24.13
N SER A 265 6.39 -4.87 -25.08
CA SER A 265 7.08 -4.86 -26.38
C SER A 265 6.63 -3.74 -27.33
N SER A 266 5.45 -3.16 -27.13
CA SER A 266 4.86 -2.16 -28.03
C SER A 266 4.35 -0.93 -27.26
N PRO A 267 4.53 0.31 -27.78
CA PRO A 267 4.02 1.52 -27.14
C PRO A 267 2.48 1.60 -27.21
N SER A 268 1.88 1.08 -28.29
CA SER A 268 0.42 1.07 -28.47
C SER A 268 -0.28 0.06 -27.57
N LYS A 269 0.51 -0.86 -26.96
CA LYS A 269 0.05 -1.96 -26.09
C LYS A 269 -0.99 -2.88 -26.74
N PHE A 270 -1.24 -2.72 -28.04
CA PHE A 270 -2.06 -3.59 -28.86
C PHE A 270 -1.23 -4.79 -29.28
N LYS A 271 -1.76 -6.00 -29.02
CA LYS A 271 -1.03 -7.26 -29.24
C LYS A 271 0.37 -7.27 -28.64
N ALA A 272 0.52 -6.68 -27.46
CA ALA A 272 1.81 -6.54 -26.81
C ALA A 272 2.20 -7.83 -26.10
N CYS A 273 3.50 -8.08 -26.07
CA CYS A 273 4.13 -9.03 -25.19
C CYS A 273 4.39 -8.33 -23.85
N VAL A 274 3.97 -8.95 -22.76
CA VAL A 274 4.16 -8.48 -21.38
C VAL A 274 5.08 -9.45 -20.68
N ASP A 275 6.32 -9.05 -20.47
CA ASP A 275 7.29 -9.83 -19.72
C ASP A 275 7.22 -9.48 -18.24
N VAL A 276 7.12 -10.50 -17.37
CA VAL A 276 7.18 -10.34 -15.92
C VAL A 276 8.60 -10.62 -15.46
N TRP A 277 9.28 -9.57 -15.00
CA TRP A 277 10.61 -9.68 -14.39
C TRP A 277 10.48 -9.53 -12.89
N LYS A 278 10.99 -10.50 -12.12
CA LYS A 278 11.04 -10.45 -10.67
C LYS A 278 12.47 -10.22 -10.20
N ILE A 279 12.62 -9.40 -9.17
CA ILE A 279 13.90 -9.16 -8.52
C ILE A 279 14.00 -9.96 -7.21
N GLU A 280 15.16 -10.54 -6.98
CA GLU A 280 15.63 -11.03 -5.69
C GLU A 280 16.72 -10.07 -5.22
N LEU A 281 16.49 -9.43 -4.06
CA LEU A 281 17.37 -8.39 -3.53
C LEU A 281 18.04 -8.89 -2.26
N ASP A 282 19.38 -8.91 -2.25
CA ASP A 282 20.17 -9.10 -1.04
C ASP A 282 20.69 -7.74 -0.56
N ILE A 283 20.02 -7.21 0.46
CA ILE A 283 20.37 -5.91 1.07
C ILE A 283 21.74 -5.98 1.75
N SER A 284 22.16 -7.14 2.25
CA SER A 284 23.41 -7.30 2.99
C SER A 284 24.63 -7.40 2.08
N ALA A 285 24.48 -8.06 0.94
CA ALA A 285 25.51 -8.17 -0.08
C ALA A 285 25.51 -6.98 -1.07
N GLU A 286 24.48 -6.11 -1.01
CA GLU A 286 24.24 -5.09 -2.03
C GLU A 286 24.14 -5.69 -3.45
N GLU A 287 23.52 -6.87 -3.54
CA GLU A 287 23.35 -7.60 -4.80
C GLU A 287 21.88 -7.68 -5.19
N CYS A 288 21.63 -7.65 -6.49
CA CYS A 288 20.32 -7.89 -7.06
C CYS A 288 20.39 -8.85 -8.23
N ASP A 289 19.44 -9.78 -8.28
CA ASP A 289 19.31 -10.72 -9.39
C ASP A 289 17.92 -10.59 -10.03
N TRP A 290 17.91 -10.42 -11.34
CA TRP A 290 16.69 -10.26 -12.12
C TRP A 290 16.37 -11.55 -12.87
N LYS A 291 15.18 -12.10 -12.62
CA LYS A 291 14.70 -13.30 -13.29
C LYS A 291 13.44 -12.99 -14.07
N LYS A 292 13.47 -13.24 -15.38
CA LYS A 292 12.26 -13.29 -16.20
C LYS A 292 11.45 -14.52 -15.79
N LYS A 293 10.26 -14.30 -15.25
CA LYS A 293 9.39 -15.37 -14.74
C LYS A 293 8.41 -15.85 -15.79
N ASP A 294 7.69 -14.91 -16.40
CA ASP A 294 6.61 -15.22 -17.32
C ASP A 294 6.58 -14.25 -18.51
N THR A 295 5.84 -14.65 -19.53
CA THR A 295 5.59 -13.85 -20.73
C THR A 295 4.15 -14.03 -21.16
N PHE A 296 3.42 -12.92 -21.23
CA PHE A 296 2.02 -12.93 -21.63
C PHE A 296 1.82 -12.21 -22.94
N HIS A 297 1.07 -12.83 -23.84
CA HIS A 297 0.57 -12.15 -25.03
C HIS A 297 -0.82 -11.58 -24.73
N THR A 298 -1.00 -10.29 -25.01
CA THR A 298 -2.32 -9.67 -24.99
C THR A 298 -2.95 -9.82 -26.36
N ASP A 299 -4.23 -10.18 -26.43
CA ASP A 299 -4.96 -10.26 -27.71
C ASP A 299 -5.76 -8.98 -27.98
N PHE A 300 -5.62 -8.00 -27.10
CA PHE A 300 -6.33 -6.73 -27.09
C PHE A 300 -5.34 -5.58 -26.83
N GLY A 301 -5.74 -4.37 -27.21
CA GLY A 301 -5.06 -3.14 -26.81
C GLY A 301 -5.76 -2.48 -25.63
N PHE A 302 -5.00 -1.74 -24.84
CA PHE A 302 -5.50 -0.94 -23.73
C PHE A 302 -4.73 0.38 -23.68
N SER A 303 -5.41 1.45 -23.27
CA SER A 303 -4.81 2.79 -23.20
C SER A 303 -3.98 2.99 -21.93
N MET A 304 -4.36 2.35 -20.82
CA MET A 304 -3.66 2.48 -19.54
C MET A 304 -3.57 1.16 -18.78
N HIS A 305 -2.52 1.04 -17.97
CA HIS A 305 -2.29 -0.07 -17.07
C HIS A 305 -2.04 0.47 -15.66
N TRP A 306 -2.69 -0.15 -14.67
CA TRP A 306 -2.66 0.29 -13.28
C TRP A 306 -1.81 -0.61 -12.37
N GLY A 307 -1.54 -1.86 -12.75
CA GLY A 307 -0.76 -2.80 -11.93
C GLY A 307 -1.22 -4.25 -12.05
N LEU A 308 -0.49 -5.13 -11.36
CA LEU A 308 -0.92 -6.48 -11.03
C LEU A 308 -1.50 -6.53 -9.61
N THR A 309 -2.63 -7.22 -9.48
CA THR A 309 -3.24 -7.53 -8.18
C THR A 309 -3.71 -8.98 -8.18
N GLY A 310 -3.17 -9.79 -7.26
CA GLY A 310 -3.52 -11.22 -7.14
C GLY A 310 -3.19 -12.07 -8.38
N GLY A 311 -2.30 -11.59 -9.25
CA GLY A 311 -1.95 -12.24 -10.52
C GLY A 311 -2.70 -11.69 -11.74
N ASP A 312 -3.74 -10.89 -11.53
CA ASP A 312 -4.52 -10.27 -12.60
C ASP A 312 -4.06 -8.85 -12.90
N ILE A 313 -4.12 -8.45 -14.17
CA ILE A 313 -3.73 -7.13 -14.64
C ILE A 313 -4.94 -6.21 -14.60
N VAL A 314 -4.80 -5.02 -14.03
CA VAL A 314 -5.81 -3.96 -14.14
C VAL A 314 -5.44 -3.03 -15.28
N VAL A 315 -6.31 -2.94 -16.27
CA VAL A 315 -6.13 -2.14 -17.50
C VAL A 315 -7.37 -1.32 -17.80
N GLU A 316 -7.22 -0.33 -18.67
CA GLU A 316 -8.27 0.59 -19.06
C GLU A 316 -8.29 0.74 -20.58
N ASN A 317 -9.47 0.54 -21.17
CA ASN A 317 -9.73 0.82 -22.58
C ASN A 317 -10.23 2.25 -22.77
N ALA A 318 -9.91 2.84 -23.92
CA ALA A 318 -10.43 4.15 -24.27
C ALA A 318 -11.94 4.09 -24.61
N PRO A 319 -12.76 5.09 -24.19
CA PRO A 319 -12.45 6.12 -23.19
C PRO A 319 -12.84 5.65 -21.77
N ASN A 320 -11.83 5.40 -20.96
CA ASN A 320 -11.89 5.20 -19.51
C ASN A 320 -12.74 4.03 -18.99
N MET A 321 -12.71 2.87 -19.64
CA MET A 321 -13.41 1.67 -19.16
C MET A 321 -12.41 0.71 -18.53
N PRO A 322 -12.19 0.75 -17.20
CA PRO A 322 -11.28 -0.15 -16.54
C PRO A 322 -11.88 -1.53 -16.35
N PHE A 323 -11.04 -2.53 -16.53
CA PHE A 323 -11.37 -3.93 -16.33
C PHE A 323 -10.18 -4.67 -15.72
N LEU A 324 -10.52 -5.70 -14.96
CA LEU A 324 -9.58 -6.70 -14.51
C LEU A 324 -9.43 -7.74 -15.62
N PHE A 325 -8.20 -8.07 -15.96
CA PHE A 325 -7.86 -9.08 -16.94
C PHE A 325 -7.01 -10.17 -16.30
N ASN A 326 -7.53 -11.39 -16.28
CA ASN A 326 -6.78 -12.54 -15.81
C ASN A 326 -5.86 -13.05 -16.90
N VAL A 327 -4.56 -12.97 -16.66
CA VAL A 327 -3.52 -13.31 -17.64
C VAL A 327 -3.51 -14.79 -18.03
N THR A 328 -3.95 -15.65 -17.12
CA THR A 328 -3.94 -17.11 -17.23
C THR A 328 -5.19 -17.61 -17.94
N THR A 329 -6.37 -17.22 -17.46
CA THR A 329 -7.67 -17.66 -18.00
C THR A 329 -8.14 -16.82 -19.19
N LYS A 330 -7.48 -15.68 -19.46
CA LYS A 330 -7.87 -14.67 -20.45
C LYS A 330 -9.27 -14.08 -20.21
N GLN A 331 -9.83 -14.26 -19.02
CA GLN A 331 -11.12 -13.70 -18.65
C GLN A 331 -11.03 -12.21 -18.35
N ARG A 332 -12.11 -11.48 -18.65
CA ARG A 332 -12.23 -10.04 -18.47
C ARG A 332 -13.42 -9.74 -17.56
N TRP A 333 -13.21 -8.85 -16.58
CA TRP A 333 -14.26 -8.32 -15.72
C TRP A 333 -14.27 -6.80 -15.70
N GLU A 334 -15.38 -6.21 -16.10
CA GLU A 334 -15.57 -4.77 -15.99
C GLU A 334 -15.73 -4.35 -14.52
N MET A 335 -15.00 -3.32 -14.10
CA MET A 335 -14.99 -2.91 -12.70
C MET A 335 -16.17 -2.00 -12.34
N GLY A 336 -16.91 -1.50 -13.34
CA GLY A 336 -18.05 -0.59 -13.13
C GLY A 336 -17.68 0.72 -12.42
N ILE A 337 -16.40 1.11 -12.47
CA ILE A 337 -15.84 2.29 -11.82
C ILE A 337 -15.12 3.13 -12.86
N ASN A 338 -15.43 4.42 -12.96
CA ASN A 338 -14.75 5.35 -13.87
C ASN A 338 -14.90 6.79 -13.32
N PRO A 339 -13.83 7.61 -13.31
CA PRO A 339 -12.43 7.28 -13.64
C PRO A 339 -11.70 6.65 -12.44
N ILE A 340 -10.65 5.87 -12.72
CA ILE A 340 -9.66 5.47 -11.71
C ILE A 340 -8.62 6.57 -11.61
N LEU A 341 -8.33 7.03 -10.39
CA LEU A 341 -7.29 8.02 -10.13
C LEU A 341 -6.03 7.38 -9.55
N SER A 342 -6.20 6.36 -8.71
CA SER A 342 -5.10 5.56 -8.19
C SER A 342 -5.59 4.17 -7.79
N LEU A 343 -4.65 3.22 -7.81
CA LEU A 343 -4.90 1.83 -7.47
C LEU A 343 -3.83 1.33 -6.51
N SER A 344 -4.21 0.56 -5.50
CA SER A 344 -3.26 -0.06 -4.57
C SER A 344 -3.75 -1.41 -4.06
N ASN A 345 -2.85 -2.38 -3.94
CA ASN A 345 -3.15 -3.66 -3.33
C ASN A 345 -3.49 -3.47 -1.84
N TYR A 346 -4.56 -4.10 -1.37
CA TYR A 346 -5.03 -4.00 0.00
C TYR A 346 -5.38 -5.38 0.55
N THR A 347 -4.92 -5.65 1.76
CA THR A 347 -5.30 -6.84 2.53
C THR A 347 -5.87 -6.36 3.85
N GLU A 348 -7.01 -6.90 4.26
CA GLU A 348 -7.60 -6.55 5.55
C GLU A 348 -6.63 -6.86 6.70
N SER A 349 -6.58 -6.00 7.71
CA SER A 349 -5.72 -6.24 8.87
C SER A 349 -6.33 -5.70 10.17
N LEU A 350 -5.82 -6.23 11.28
CA LEU A 350 -6.11 -5.77 12.64
C LEU A 350 -5.15 -4.67 13.13
N VAL A 351 -4.26 -4.17 12.27
CA VAL A 351 -3.21 -3.23 12.64
C VAL A 351 -3.81 -1.93 13.18
N SER A 352 -3.44 -1.60 14.42
CA SER A 352 -3.79 -0.35 15.07
C SER A 352 -2.51 0.26 15.64
N ILE A 353 -2.17 1.47 15.21
CA ILE A 353 -0.97 2.17 15.70
C ILE A 353 -1.35 3.20 16.77
N LYS A 354 -0.40 3.54 17.65
CA LYS A 354 -0.59 4.54 18.70
C LYS A 354 -1.06 5.88 18.10
N GLY A 355 -2.13 6.42 18.68
CA GLY A 355 -2.76 7.66 18.22
C GLY A 355 -3.92 7.46 17.23
N PHE A 356 -4.24 6.22 16.84
CA PHE A 356 -5.42 5.91 16.03
C PHE A 356 -6.72 6.35 16.70
N ARG A 357 -7.54 7.07 15.93
CA ARG A 357 -8.88 7.53 16.28
C ARG A 357 -9.90 6.80 15.44
N ARG A 358 -11.11 6.58 15.97
CA ARG A 358 -12.20 5.98 15.17
C ARG A 358 -12.69 6.96 14.11
N VAL A 359 -12.88 6.48 12.89
CA VAL A 359 -13.59 7.23 11.85
C VAL A 359 -15.05 7.39 12.29
N ARG A 360 -15.53 8.64 12.41
CA ARG A 360 -16.91 8.93 12.82
C ARG A 360 -17.85 8.83 11.63
N ASN A 361 -18.90 8.01 11.73
CA ASN A 361 -19.94 7.91 10.70
C ASN A 361 -20.64 9.25 10.48
N GLN A 362 -20.33 9.91 9.36
CA GLN A 362 -20.83 11.24 9.07
C GLN A 362 -22.34 11.28 8.73
N LEU A 363 -22.96 10.15 8.43
CA LEU A 363 -24.41 10.02 8.24
C LEU A 363 -25.21 10.42 9.49
N LYS A 364 -24.66 10.26 10.71
CA LYS A 364 -25.33 10.68 11.95
C LYS A 364 -25.40 12.21 12.12
N ARG A 365 -24.56 12.99 11.41
CA ARG A 365 -24.59 14.47 11.48
C ARG A 365 -25.81 15.05 10.76
N LYS A 366 -26.25 14.46 9.64
CA LYS A 366 -27.45 14.92 8.92
C LYS A 366 -28.72 14.77 9.76
N ARG A 367 -28.89 13.66 10.49
CA ARG A 367 -30.06 13.43 11.37
C ARG A 367 -30.16 14.38 12.56
N LYS A 368 -29.03 14.88 13.10
CA LYS A 368 -29.05 15.87 14.19
C LYS A 368 -29.28 17.30 13.70
N ALA A 369 -28.92 17.61 12.45
CA ALA A 369 -29.13 18.94 11.87
C ALA A 369 -30.55 19.13 11.29
N SER A 370 -31.31 18.04 11.08
CA SER A 370 -32.66 18.08 10.49
C SER A 370 -33.81 18.02 11.48
N ASN A 371 -33.56 18.09 12.79
CA ASN A 371 -34.62 18.23 13.80
C ASN A 371 -34.60 19.67 14.32
N PRO A 372 -35.39 20.60 13.75
CA PRO A 372 -35.72 21.82 14.47
C PRO A 372 -36.60 21.39 15.65
N VAL A 373 -36.12 21.68 16.85
CA VAL A 373 -36.92 21.60 18.07
C VAL A 373 -38.15 22.48 17.85
N ARG A 374 -39.34 21.86 17.73
CA ARG A 374 -40.60 22.58 17.94
C ARG A 374 -40.63 23.03 19.39
N ALA A 375 -40.23 24.28 19.63
CA ALA A 375 -40.61 24.97 20.85
C ALA A 375 -42.11 25.28 20.76
N ARG A 376 -42.79 24.99 21.87
CA ARG A 376 -44.23 25.14 22.09
C ARG A 376 -44.65 26.60 22.13
#